data_AF-A0A371IJS4-F1
#
_entry.id   AF-A0A371IJS4-F1
#
_cell.length_a   1.000
_cell.length_b   1.000
_cell.length_c   1.000
_cell.angle_alpha   90.00
_cell.angle_beta   90.00
_cell.angle_gamma   90.00
#
_symmetry.space_group_name_H-M   'P 1'
#
loop_
_entity.id
_entity.type
_entity.pdbx_description
1 polymer ?
#
loop_
_entity_poly.entity_id
_entity_poly.type
_entity_poly.pdbx_seq_one_letter_code
_entity_poly.pdbx_strand_id
1 'polypeptide(L)' 'MDTKQIKLVPKKAGNGYVSSYTVNISVTEAMELGFINEDKTINKIEKVITGDSLIIRKAPI' A
#
# COMPACT_ATOMS: atom_id res chain seq x y z
N MET A 1 -13.52 -5.42 11.82
CA MET A 1 -12.33 -4.79 11.22
C MET A 1 -11.28 -5.87 11.23
N ASP A 2 -10.96 -6.43 10.07
CA ASP A 2 -9.96 -7.50 10.00
C ASP A 2 -8.58 -6.89 9.78
N THR A 3 -7.62 -7.28 10.63
CA THR A 3 -6.26 -6.76 10.59
C THR A 3 -5.30 -7.88 10.25
N LYS A 4 -4.56 -7.73 9.17
CA LYS A 4 -3.47 -8.62 8.80
C LYS A 4 -2.14 -7.92 9.03
N GLN A 5 -1.24 -8.56 9.76
CA GLN A 5 0.12 -8.03 9.91
C GLN A 5 0.85 -8.09 8.57
N ILE A 6 1.64 -7.05 8.28
CA ILE A 6 2.41 -6.96 7.05
C ILE A 6 3.84 -6.52 7.34
N LYS A 7 4.79 -7.07 6.59
CA LYS A 7 6.21 -6.75 6.74
C LYS A 7 6.55 -5.51 5.93
N LEU A 8 7.15 -4.53 6.59
CA LEU A 8 7.80 -3.41 5.93
C LEU A 8 9.17 -3.86 5.40
N VAL A 9 9.39 -3.70 4.10
CA VAL A 9 10.68 -3.95 3.47
C VAL A 9 11.42 -2.62 3.34
N PRO A 10 12.52 -2.39 4.08
CA PRO A 10 13.26 -1.14 4.01
C PRO A 10 13.96 -1.00 2.65
N LYS A 11 13.83 0.18 2.03
CA LYS A 11 14.58 0.58 0.84
C LYS A 11 15.64 1.59 1.25
N LYS A 12 16.89 1.26 0.98
CA LYS A 12 18.04 2.12 1.29
C LYS A 12 18.34 3.04 0.10
N ALA A 13 18.71 4.29 0.39
CA ALA A 13 19.29 5.20 -0.58
C ALA A 13 20.79 4.89 -0.79
N GLY A 14 21.41 5.54 -1.78
CA GLY A 14 22.82 5.29 -2.18
C GLY A 14 23.87 5.57 -1.08
N ASN A 15 23.47 6.23 0.00
CA ASN A 15 24.27 6.56 1.18
C ASN A 15 23.96 5.66 2.39
N GLY A 16 23.14 4.61 2.22
CA GLY A 16 22.90 3.57 3.21
C GLY A 16 21.75 3.82 4.18
N TYR A 17 21.16 5.02 4.22
CA TYR A 17 20.00 5.30 5.07
C TYR A 17 18.72 4.73 4.46
N VAL A 18 17.75 4.36 5.32
CA VAL A 18 16.42 3.94 4.87
C VAL A 18 15.65 5.18 4.41
N SER A 19 15.36 5.25 3.11
CA SER A 19 14.64 6.38 2.50
C SER A 19 13.15 6.12 2.32
N SER A 20 12.74 4.85 2.29
CA SER A 20 11.34 4.44 2.18
C SER A 20 11.16 2.99 2.63
N TYR A 21 9.90 2.59 2.79
CA TYR A 21 9.52 1.20 2.98
C TYR A 21 8.61 0.75 1.85
N THR A 22 8.61 -0.55 1.56
CA THR A 22 7.67 -1.18 0.64
C THR A 22 6.83 -2.20 1.38
N VAL A 23 5.56 -2.24 1.01
CA VAL A 23 4.55 -3.17 1.51
C VAL A 23 4.18 -4.08 0.34
N ASN A 24 4.30 -5.38 0.53
CA ASN A 24 3.95 -6.37 -0.48
C ASN A 24 2.57 -6.92 -0.18
N ILE A 25 1.64 -6.75 -1.12
CA ILE A 25 0.31 -7.36 -1.09
C ILE A 25 0.19 -8.32 -2.29
N SER A 26 -0.50 -9.44 -2.10
CA SER A 26 -0.80 -10.35 -3.20
C SER A 26 -1.77 -9.69 -4.18
N VAL A 27 -1.80 -10.21 -5.42
CA VAL A 27 -2.75 -9.75 -6.44
C VAL A 27 -4.19 -9.97 -5.97
N THR A 28 -4.46 -11.08 -5.28
CA THR A 28 -5.78 -11.38 -4.69
C THR A 28 -6.18 -10.31 -3.67
N GLU A 29 -5.31 -9.99 -2.71
CA GLU A 29 -5.59 -8.93 -1.72
C GLU A 29 -5.76 -7.56 -2.39
N ALA A 30 -4.96 -7.24 -3.41
CA ALA A 30 -5.07 -5.99 -4.13
C ALA A 30 -6.42 -5.86 -4.89
N MET A 31 -6.97 -6.97 -5.38
CA MET A 31 -8.31 -7.01 -5.98
C MET A 31 -9.41 -6.87 -4.91
N GLU A 32 -9.29 -7.58 -3.78
CA GLU A 32 -10.23 -7.50 -2.65
C GLU A 32 -10.30 -6.08 -2.04
N LEU A 33 -9.16 -5.38 -2.00
CA LEU A 33 -9.05 -3.99 -1.54
C LEU A 33 -9.50 -2.97 -2.59
N GLY A 34 -9.84 -3.41 -3.80
CA GLY A 34 -10.23 -2.54 -4.91
C GLY A 34 -9.09 -1.70 -5.49
N PHE A 35 -7.83 -2.04 -5.22
CA PHE A 35 -6.67 -1.39 -5.83
C PHE A 35 -6.48 -1.80 -7.28
N ILE A 36 -6.90 -3.02 -7.63
CA ILE A 36 -6.85 -3.57 -8.98
C ILE A 36 -8.28 -3.99 -9.37
N ASN A 37 -8.71 -3.64 -10.57
CA ASN A 37 -10.00 -4.07 -11.14
C ASN A 37 -9.91 -5.51 -11.68
N GLU A 38 -11.06 -6.12 -12.00
CA GLU A 38 -11.11 -7.48 -12.57
C GLU A 38 -10.35 -7.61 -13.90
N ASP A 39 -10.32 -6.53 -14.70
CA ASP A 39 -9.55 -6.43 -15.94
C ASP A 39 -8.04 -6.21 -15.73
N LYS A 40 -7.58 -6.28 -14.48
CA LYS A 40 -6.20 -6.05 -14.02
C LYS A 40 -5.70 -4.61 -14.17
N THR A 41 -6.59 -3.65 -14.43
CA THR A 41 -6.21 -2.22 -14.39
C THR A 41 -6.04 -1.74 -12.95
N ILE A 42 -5.05 -0.88 -12.71
CA ILE A 42 -4.79 -0.31 -11.38
C ILE A 42 -5.69 0.91 -11.18
N ASN A 43 -6.48 0.92 -10.11
CA ASN A 43 -7.27 2.06 -9.72
C ASN A 43 -6.39 3.20 -9.19
N LYS A 44 -6.94 4.42 -9.16
CA LYS A 44 -6.29 5.52 -8.44
C LYS A 44 -6.24 5.19 -6.95
N ILE A 45 -5.04 5.24 -6.37
CA ILE A 45 -4.79 4.97 -4.95
C ILE A 45 -4.33 6.26 -4.30
N GLU A 46 -4.79 6.53 -3.08
CA GLU A 46 -4.32 7.66 -2.28
C GLU A 46 -3.73 7.22 -0.95
N LYS A 47 -2.85 8.07 -0.43
CA LYS A 47 -2.30 7.98 0.91
C LYS A 47 -2.93 9.05 1.78
N VAL A 48 -3.50 8.65 2.91
CA VAL A 48 -4.06 9.56 3.92
C VAL A 48 -3.21 9.45 5.17
N ILE A 49 -2.73 10.59 5.67
CA ILE A 49 -1.95 10.67 6.91
C ILE A 49 -2.87 11.25 7.97
N THR A 50 -3.09 10.51 9.06
CA THR A 50 -3.98 10.92 10.15
C THR A 50 -3.41 10.49 11.50
N GLY A 51 -3.00 11.46 12.33
CA GLY A 51 -2.25 11.19 13.56
C GLY A 51 -1.02 10.32 13.29
N ASP A 52 -0.88 9.22 14.04
CA ASP A 52 0.20 8.24 13.88
C ASP A 52 -0.12 7.13 12.86
N SER A 53 -1.15 7.33 12.04
CA SER A 53 -1.63 6.34 11.07
C SER A 53 -1.43 6.78 9.62
N LEU A 54 -0.95 5.84 8.80
CA LEU A 54 -0.94 5.92 7.34
C LEU A 54 -2.00 4.96 6.79
N ILE A 55 -2.96 5.49 6.03
CA ILE A 55 -4.00 4.71 5.37
C ILE A 55 -3.75 4.75 3.86
N ILE A 56 -3.65 3.58 3.24
CA ILE A 56 -3.61 3.43 1.77
C ILE A 56 -4.98 2.91 1.34
N ARG A 57 -5.67 3.66 0.47
CA ARG A 57 -7.01 3.30 0.00
C ARG A 57 -7.23 3.66 -1.46
N LYS A 58 -8.25 3.05 -2.09
CA LYS A 58 -8.76 3.50 -3.38
C LYS A 58 -9.23 4.95 -3.25
N ALA A 59 -8.83 5.81 -4.18
CA ALA A 59 -9.27 7.20 -4.21
C ALA A 59 -10.79 7.25 -4.52
N PRO A 60 -11.53 8.20 -3.91
CA PRO A 60 -12.91 8.43 -4.29
C PRO A 60 -13.00 8.83 -5.77
N ILE A 61 -14.09 8.40 -6.41
CA ILE A 61 -14.44 8.77 -7.80
C ILE A 61 -14.81 10.24 -7.85
#